data_AF-A0A7S3NSX8-F1
#
_entry.id   AF-A0A7S3NSX8-F1
#
_cell.length_a   1.000
_cell.length_b   1.000
_cell.length_c   1.000
_cell.angle_alpha   90.00
_cell.angle_beta   90.00
_cell.angle_gamma   90.00
#
_symmetry.space_group_name_H-M   'P 1'
#
loop_
_entity.id
_entity.type
_entity.pdbx_description
1 polymer ?
#
loop_
_entity_poly.entity_id
_entity_poly.type
_entity_poly.pdbx_seq_one_letter_code
_entity_poly.pdbx_strand_id
1 'polypeptide(L)'
;KSKFHGSFHWTLERGLSLALLGLIPAAFIAPNKYVDYALGVVIPWHTYLGLQQAVCDYLPSRRVPGQYLAAISLLRVSTLAVFAGLYKLNSQDVGITETFKRLW
;
A
#
# COMPACT_ATOMS: atom_id res chain seq x y z
N LYS A 1 19.68 11.97 8.94
CA LYS A 1 18.76 10.82 9.12
C LYS A 1 19.18 10.07 10.39
N SER A 2 18.24 9.71 11.27
CA SER A 2 18.54 8.88 12.47
C SER A 2 19.07 7.50 12.04
N LYS A 3 20.00 6.91 12.81
CA LYS A 3 20.57 5.57 12.54
C LYS A 3 19.48 4.48 12.45
N PHE A 4 18.37 4.64 13.19
CA PHE A 4 17.26 3.69 13.21
C PHE A 4 16.31 3.78 12.00
N HIS A 5 16.46 4.80 11.16
CA HIS A 5 15.52 5.03 10.06
C HIS A 5 15.51 3.88 9.04
N GLY A 6 16.68 3.37 8.67
CA GLY A 6 16.79 2.28 7.70
C GLY A 6 16.32 0.93 8.25
N SER A 7 16.70 0.60 9.49
CA SER A 7 16.30 -0.67 10.12
C SER A 7 14.79 -0.74 10.37
N PHE A 8 14.18 0.37 10.80
CA PHE A 8 12.73 0.45 10.99
C PHE A 8 11.99 0.31 9.65
N HIS A 9 12.45 1.01 8.61
CA HIS A 9 11.85 0.92 7.27
C HIS A 9 11.87 -0.51 6.74
N TRP A 10 13.02 -1.18 6.84
CA TRP A 10 13.17 -2.57 6.40
C TRP A 10 12.24 -3.52 7.17
N THR A 11 12.20 -3.38 8.50
CA THR A 11 11.36 -4.23 9.35
C THR A 11 9.87 -4.04 9.04
N LEU A 12 9.44 -2.80 8.83
CA LEU A 12 8.07 -2.47 8.46
C LEU A 12 7.67 -3.11 7.12
N GLU A 13 8.51 -3.01 6.09
CA GLU A 13 8.25 -3.65 4.79
C GLU A 13 8.07 -5.16 4.91
N ARG A 14 8.95 -5.83 5.67
CA ARG A 14 8.84 -7.28 5.88
C ARG A 14 7.57 -7.63 6.67
N GLY A 15 7.24 -6.85 7.69
CA GLY A 15 6.00 -7.01 8.46
C GLY A 15 4.74 -6.89 7.59
N LEU A 16 4.67 -5.87 6.73
CA LEU A 16 3.55 -5.69 5.81
C LEU A 16 3.47 -6.83 4.78
N SER A 17 4.62 -7.32 4.30
CA SER A 17 4.67 -8.46 3.37
C SER A 17 4.14 -9.74 4.01
N LEU A 18 4.53 -10.02 5.26
CA LEU A 18 4.02 -11.16 6.03
C LEU A 18 2.52 -11.01 6.33
N ALA A 19 2.05 -9.79 6.61
CA ALA A 19 0.63 -9.53 6.79
C ALA A 19 -0.17 -9.83 5.51
N LEU A 20 0.31 -9.41 4.34
CA LEU A 20 -0.33 -9.74 3.05
C LEU A 20 -0.34 -11.23 2.77
N LEU A 21 0.74 -11.95 3.10
CA LEU A 21 0.81 -13.39 2.92
C LEU A 21 -0.32 -14.13 3.68
N GLY A 22 -0.75 -13.61 4.84
CA GLY A 22 -1.90 -14.14 5.58
C GLY A 22 -3.25 -13.58 5.12
N LEU A 23 -3.32 -12.28 4.83
CA LEU A 23 -4.58 -11.60 4.49
C LEU A 23 -5.14 -12.01 3.14
N ILE A 24 -4.29 -12.29 2.15
CA ILE A 24 -4.75 -12.69 0.80
C ILE A 24 -5.50 -14.03 0.87
N PRO A 25 -4.95 -15.14 1.43
CA PRO A 25 -5.72 -16.36 1.62
C PRO A 25 -6.98 -16.17 2.48
N ALA A 26 -6.90 -15.37 3.55
CA ALA A 26 -8.05 -15.09 4.41
C ALA A 26 -9.21 -14.44 3.65
N ALA A 27 -8.91 -13.59 2.68
CA ALA A 27 -9.90 -12.95 1.82
C ALA A 27 -10.63 -13.92 0.88
N PHE A 28 -10.01 -15.05 0.51
CA PHE A 28 -10.66 -16.09 -0.29
C PHE A 28 -11.46 -17.08 0.58
N ILE A 29 -10.91 -17.48 1.73
CA ILE A 29 -11.47 -18.56 2.55
C ILE A 29 -12.55 -18.04 3.51
N ALA A 30 -12.32 -16.89 4.14
CA ALA A 30 -13.19 -16.33 5.18
C ALA A 30 -13.40 -14.82 4.99
N PRO A 31 -13.93 -14.37 3.84
CA PRO A 31 -14.16 -12.96 3.56
C PRO A 31 -15.10 -12.36 4.61
N ASN A 32 -14.66 -11.26 5.24
CA ASN A 32 -15.44 -10.51 6.20
C ASN A 32 -14.94 -9.06 6.26
N LYS A 33 -15.75 -8.18 6.88
CA LYS A 33 -15.44 -6.74 6.97
C LYS A 33 -14.05 -6.46 7.56
N TYR A 34 -13.60 -7.20 8.57
CA TYR A 34 -12.32 -6.94 9.22
C TYR A 34 -11.15 -7.27 8.29
N VAL A 35 -11.27 -8.33 7.50
CA VAL A 35 -10.31 -8.66 6.44
C VAL A 35 -10.30 -7.58 5.37
N ASP A 36 -11.46 -7.08 4.95
CA ASP A 36 -11.55 -5.99 3.97
C ASP A 36 -10.90 -4.69 4.48
N TYR A 37 -11.15 -4.29 5.73
CA TYR A 37 -10.49 -3.13 6.33
C TYR A 37 -8.98 -3.34 6.46
N ALA A 38 -8.53 -4.53 6.86
CA ALA A 38 -7.11 -4.86 6.94
C ALA A 38 -6.43 -4.81 5.56
N LEU A 39 -7.04 -5.40 4.53
CA LEU A 39 -6.57 -5.30 3.15
C LEU A 39 -6.53 -3.85 2.66
N GLY A 40 -7.57 -3.07 2.98
CA GLY A 40 -7.66 -1.65 2.65
C GLY A 40 -6.55 -0.79 3.24
N VAL A 41 -5.87 -1.27 4.30
CA VAL A 41 -4.72 -0.59 4.89
C VAL A 41 -3.40 -1.18 4.41
N VAL A 42 -3.28 -2.50 4.45
CA VAL A 42 -1.99 -3.19 4.23
C VAL A 42 -1.60 -3.15 2.74
N ILE A 43 -2.55 -3.32 1.80
CA ILE A 43 -2.24 -3.29 0.37
C ILE A 43 -1.67 -1.93 -0.05
N PRO A 44 -2.32 -0.78 0.21
CA PRO A 44 -1.78 0.51 -0.24
C PRO A 44 -0.46 0.85 0.44
N TRP A 45 -0.29 0.49 1.73
CA TRP A 45 0.95 0.76 2.44
C TRP A 45 2.13 -0.05 1.88
N HIS A 46 1.95 -1.36 1.68
CA HIS A 46 2.97 -2.21 1.08
C HIS A 46 3.35 -1.72 -0.32
N THR A 47 2.34 -1.36 -1.12
CA THR A 47 2.53 -0.83 -2.49
C THR A 47 3.28 0.49 -2.48
N TYR A 48 2.95 1.42 -1.57
CA TYR A 48 3.64 2.71 -1.43
C TYR A 48 5.13 2.53 -1.13
N LEU A 49 5.49 1.66 -0.18
CA LEU A 49 6.89 1.42 0.16
C LEU A 49 7.65 0.79 -1.00
N GLY A 50 7.06 -0.21 -1.68
CA GLY A 50 7.67 -0.86 -2.83
C GLY A 50 7.90 0.10 -4.01
N LEU A 51 6.90 0.91 -4.37
CA LEU A 51 7.02 1.92 -5.42
C LEU A 51 7.99 3.04 -5.04
N GLN A 52 8.05 3.41 -3.75
CA GLN A 52 9.02 4.39 -3.28
C GLN A 52 10.47 3.90 -3.50
N GLN A 53 10.76 2.61 -3.26
CA GLN A 53 12.08 2.04 -3.56
C GLN A 53 12.38 2.10 -5.05
N ALA A 54 11.43 1.69 -5.91
CA ALA A 54 11.59 1.78 -7.36
C ALA A 54 11.90 3.22 -7.83
N VAL A 55 11.21 4.22 -7.29
CA VAL A 55 11.50 5.63 -7.59
C VAL A 55 12.90 6.02 -7.13
N CYS A 56 13.34 5.58 -5.95
CA CYS A 56 14.68 5.90 -5.45
C CYS A 56 15.80 5.26 -6.30
N ASP A 57 15.58 4.04 -6.81
CA ASP A 57 16.56 3.31 -7.61
C ASP A 57 16.68 3.86 -9.03
N TYR A 58 15.55 4.16 -9.68
CA TYR A 58 15.54 4.56 -11.10
C TYR A 58 15.50 6.07 -11.34
N LEU A 59 15.00 6.86 -10.39
CA LEU A 59 14.97 8.33 -10.46
C LEU A 59 15.82 8.94 -9.33
N PRO A 60 17.15 8.78 -9.36
CA PRO A 60 18.00 9.23 -8.27
C PRO A 60 17.93 10.75 -8.12
N SER A 61 17.56 11.21 -6.92
CA SER A 61 17.31 12.63 -6.59
C SER A 61 18.49 13.56 -6.89
N ARG A 62 19.73 13.03 -6.87
CA ARG A 62 20.94 13.79 -7.19
C ARG A 62 21.11 14.09 -8.68
N ARG A 63 20.59 13.23 -9.57
CA ARG A 63 20.75 13.36 -11.03
C ARG A 63 19.52 13.97 -11.68
N VAL A 64 18.32 13.60 -11.22
CA VAL A 64 17.03 14.02 -11.81
C VAL A 64 16.07 14.57 -10.73
N PRO A 65 16.45 15.65 -10.01
CA PRO A 65 15.69 16.11 -8.84
C PRO A 65 14.23 16.47 -9.15
N GLY A 66 13.95 17.08 -10.31
CA GLY A 66 12.58 17.43 -10.71
C GLY A 66 11.69 16.22 -10.96
N GLN A 67 12.20 15.21 -11.67
CA GLN A 67 11.46 13.97 -11.94
C GLN A 67 11.25 13.15 -10.66
N TYR A 68 12.26 13.07 -9.80
CA TYR A 68 12.14 12.44 -8.49
C TYR A 68 11.05 13.10 -7.65
N LEU A 69 11.04 14.44 -7.58
CA LEU A 69 10.04 15.17 -6.81
C LEU A 69 8.63 14.97 -7.38
N ALA A 70 8.48 15.02 -8.70
CA ALA A 70 7.19 14.76 -9.37
C ALA A 70 6.68 13.34 -9.08
N ALA A 71 7.54 12.33 -9.25
CA ALA A 71 7.19 10.93 -9.02
C ALA A 71 6.81 10.64 -7.56
N ILE A 72 7.59 11.12 -6.59
CA ILE A 72 7.28 10.95 -5.17
C ILE A 72 6.02 11.71 -4.75
N SER A 73 5.80 12.91 -5.30
CA SER A 73 4.59 13.69 -4.99
C SER A 73 3.35 12.99 -5.54
N LEU A 74 3.40 12.53 -6.80
CA LEU A 74 2.34 11.76 -7.42
C LEU A 74 2.05 10.49 -6.63
N LEU A 75 3.08 9.74 -6.26
CA LEU A 75 2.95 8.51 -5.47
C LEU A 75 2.25 8.76 -4.13
N ARG A 76 2.58 9.85 -3.43
CA ARG A 76 1.93 10.20 -2.15
C ARG A 76 0.47 10.56 -2.33
N VAL A 77 0.16 11.41 -3.32
CA VAL A 77 -1.22 11.84 -3.60
C VAL A 77 -2.07 10.65 -4.04
N SER A 78 -1.58 9.80 -4.93
CA SER A 78 -2.30 8.61 -5.38
C SER A 78 -2.51 7.62 -4.23
N THR A 79 -1.51 7.41 -3.37
CA THR A 79 -1.64 6.54 -2.20
C THR A 79 -2.72 7.04 -1.23
N LEU A 80 -2.76 8.36 -0.95
CA LEU A 80 -3.81 8.94 -0.11
C LEU A 80 -5.20 8.80 -0.75
N ALA A 81 -5.30 9.02 -2.05
CA ALA A 81 -6.55 8.84 -2.79
C ALA A 81 -7.03 7.37 -2.73
N VAL A 82 -6.11 6.40 -2.87
CA VAL A 82 -6.42 4.98 -2.72
C VAL A 82 -6.88 4.65 -1.31
N PHE A 83 -6.18 5.11 -0.26
CA PHE A 83 -6.63 4.90 1.12
C PHE A 83 -8.04 5.45 1.36
N ALA A 84 -8.32 6.67 0.88
CA ALA A 84 -9.64 7.28 1.01
C ALA A 84 -10.71 6.49 0.24
N GLY A 85 -10.40 6.05 -0.99
CA GLY A 85 -11.29 5.24 -1.81
C GLY A 85 -11.61 3.89 -1.19
N LEU A 86 -10.61 3.17 -0.69
CA LEU A 86 -10.80 1.87 -0.04
C LEU A 86 -11.52 2.00 1.31
N TYR A 87 -11.24 3.06 2.07
CA TYR A 87 -12.00 3.35 3.29
C TYR A 87 -13.49 3.57 2.96
N LYS A 88 -13.79 4.37 1.93
CA LYS A 88 -15.17 4.58 1.46
C LYS A 88 -15.82 3.28 1.00
N LEU A 89 -15.11 2.47 0.21
CA LEU A 89 -15.60 1.18 -0.29
C LEU A 89 -15.95 0.21 0.86
N ASN A 90 -15.15 0.19 1.92
CA ASN A 90 -15.36 -0.70 3.07
C ASN A 90 -16.39 -0.18 4.08
N SER A 91 -16.64 1.13 4.13
CA SER A 91 -17.54 1.76 5.12
C SER A 91 -18.92 2.09 4.57
N GLN A 92 -19.02 2.43 3.29
CA GLN A 92 -20.24 2.93 2.66
C GLN A 92 -20.73 2.04 1.52
N ASP A 93 -20.00 0.99 1.17
CA ASP A 93 -20.31 0.07 0.06
C ASP A 93 -20.07 -1.38 0.50
N VAL A 94 -20.04 -2.31 -0.47
CA VAL A 94 -20.00 -3.76 -0.25
C VAL A 94 -18.66 -4.30 0.25
N GLY A 95 -17.59 -3.50 0.21
CA GLY A 95 -16.24 -3.91 0.61
C GLY A 95 -15.39 -4.50 -0.51
N ILE A 96 -14.08 -4.63 -0.26
CA ILE A 96 -13.07 -5.04 -1.24
C ILE A 96 -13.33 -6.45 -1.78
N THR A 97 -13.49 -7.45 -0.91
CA THR A 97 -13.64 -8.85 -1.33
C THR A 97 -14.91 -9.08 -2.15
N GLU A 98 -16.04 -8.51 -1.74
CA GLU A 98 -17.29 -8.62 -2.47
C GLU A 98 -17.25 -7.87 -3.81
N THR A 99 -16.60 -6.70 -3.85
CA THR A 99 -16.35 -5.96 -5.11
C THR A 99 -15.56 -6.82 -6.08
N PHE A 100 -14.51 -7.50 -5.62
CA PHE A 100 -13.71 -8.39 -6.46
C PHE A 100 -14.52 -9.57 -6.98
N LYS A 101 -15.36 -10.19 -6.14
CA LYS A 101 -16.26 -11.29 -6.56
C LYS A 101 -17.27 -10.88 -7.64
N ARG A 102 -17.73 -9.64 -7.63
CA ARG A 102 -18.68 -9.12 -8.64
C ARG A 102 -18.01 -8.76 -9.96
N LEU A 103 -16.72 -8.44 -9.90
CA LEU A 103 -15.94 -8.05 -11.07
C LEU A 103 -15.47 -9.26 -11.89
N TRP A 104 -15.19 -10.38 -11.20
CA TRP A 104 -14.71 -11.62 -11.80
C TRP A 104 -15.85 -12.44 -12.42
#